data_AF-A0A9D5N2H7-F1
#
_entry.id   AF-A0A9D5N2H7-F1
#
_cell.length_a   1.000
_cell.length_b   1.000
_cell.length_c   1.000
_cell.angle_alpha   90.00
_cell.angle_beta   90.00
_cell.angle_gamma   90.00
#
_symmetry.space_group_name_H-M   'P 1'
#
loop_
_entity.id
_entity.type
_entity.pdbx_description
1 polymer ?
#
loop_
_entity_poly.entity_id
_entity_poly.type
_entity_poly.pdbx_seq_one_letter_code
_entity_poly.pdbx_strand_id
1 'polypeptide(L)' 'MKIRTYEELKEFKAAIDECTSSVWLMGPGEEYYNMKNEEDYINAVIRLAETDADQLGIFTTSRHDERVMMPICEKLAA' A
#
# COMPACT_ATOMS: atom_id res chain seq x y z
N MET A 1 4.95 3.76 -6.81
CA MET A 1 5.45 2.71 -5.89
C MET A 1 5.22 1.35 -6.53
N LYS A 2 6.10 0.36 -6.31
CA LYS A 2 5.98 -0.97 -6.90
C LYS A 2 6.48 -2.08 -5.96
N ILE A 3 5.74 -3.18 -5.84
CA ILE A 3 6.18 -4.43 -5.20
C ILE A 3 6.84 -5.31 -6.27
N ARG A 4 8.09 -5.72 -6.03
CA ARG A 4 8.92 -6.48 -6.99
C ARG A 4 9.25 -7.87 -6.48
N THR A 5 9.25 -8.05 -5.15
CA THR A 5 9.67 -9.27 -4.49
C THR A 5 8.64 -9.75 -3.48
N TYR A 6 8.70 -11.05 -3.17
CA TYR A 6 7.86 -11.65 -2.14
C TYR A 6 8.15 -11.09 -0.74
N GLU A 7 9.39 -10.66 -0.48
CA GLU A 7 9.76 -10.08 0.82
C GLU A 7 9.14 -8.69 1.01
N GLU A 8 9.15 -7.85 -0.03
CA GLU A 8 8.45 -6.56 -0.01
C GLU A 8 6.95 -6.72 0.23
N LEU A 9 6.32 -7.75 -0.37
CA LEU A 9 4.91 -8.05 -0.12
C LEU A 9 4.64 -8.43 1.34
N LYS A 10 5.52 -9.23 1.95
CA LYS A 10 5.40 -9.61 3.37
C LYS A 10 5.54 -8.41 4.29
N GLU A 11 6.57 -7.60 4.10
CA GLU A 11 6.81 -6.40 4.88
C GLU A 11 5.64 -5.41 4.76
N PHE A 12 5.13 -5.22 3.54
CA PHE A 12 3.98 -4.37 3.28
C PHE A 12 2.72 -4.87 3.98
N LYS A 13 2.43 -6.17 3.94
CA LYS A 13 1.30 -6.75 4.67
C LYS A 13 1.46 -6.60 6.19
N ALA A 14 2.67 -6.82 6.71
CA ALA A 14 2.95 -6.64 8.14
C ALA A 14 2.69 -5.20 8.60
N ALA A 15 3.13 -4.21 7.82
CA ALA A 15 2.87 -2.79 8.10
C ALA A 15 1.38 -2.45 8.05
N ILE A 16 0.63 -3.00 7.07
CA ILE A 16 -0.83 -2.86 7.02
C ILE A 16 -1.46 -3.47 8.28
N ASP A 17 -1.01 -4.64 8.73
CA ASP A 17 -1.57 -5.31 9.91
C ASP A 17 -1.29 -4.56 11.21
N GLU A 18 -0.14 -3.93 11.33
CA GLU A 18 0.22 -3.05 12.45
C GLU A 18 -0.63 -1.78 12.50
N CYS A 19 -1.05 -1.25 11.34
CA CYS A 19 -1.90 -0.07 11.29
C CYS A 19 -3.24 -0.29 12.02
N THR A 20 -3.64 0.70 12.80
CA THR A 20 -4.85 0.64 13.64
C THR A 20 -6.10 1.12 12.89
N SER A 21 -5.93 2.00 11.90
CA SER A 21 -7.01 2.54 11.08
C SER A 21 -7.05 1.90 9.68
N SER A 22 -8.03 2.31 8.86
CA SER A 22 -8.03 1.98 7.43
C SER A 22 -6.80 2.58 6.75
N VAL A 23 -6.20 1.78 5.88
CA VAL A 23 -5.09 2.15 5.00
C VAL A 23 -5.60 2.05 3.57
N TRP A 24 -5.35 3.05 2.75
CA TRP A 24 -5.88 3.12 1.41
C TRP A 24 -4.77 3.18 0.38
N LEU A 25 -4.83 2.32 -0.64
CA LEU A 25 -4.06 2.54 -1.87
C LEU A 25 -4.87 3.47 -2.78
N MET A 26 -4.26 4.56 -3.21
CA MET A 26 -4.84 5.52 -4.14
C MET A 26 -4.08 5.46 -5.46
N GLY A 27 -4.81 5.27 -6.55
CA GLY A 27 -4.30 5.33 -7.91
C GLY A 27 -4.88 6.52 -8.69
N PRO A 28 -4.47 6.69 -9.96
CA PRO A 28 -5.07 7.68 -10.84
C PRO A 28 -6.56 7.39 -11.08
N GLY A 29 -7.35 8.43 -11.37
CA GLY A 29 -8.72 8.25 -11.86
C GLY A 29 -9.72 7.72 -10.82
N GLU A 30 -9.60 8.13 -9.55
CA GLU A 30 -10.49 7.72 -8.45
C GLU A 30 -10.39 6.23 -8.06
N GLU A 31 -9.27 5.57 -8.39
CA GLU A 31 -8.94 4.24 -7.90
C GLU A 31 -8.62 4.31 -6.40
N TYR A 32 -9.44 3.67 -5.57
CA TYR A 32 -9.26 3.57 -4.12
C TYR A 32 -9.51 2.16 -3.64
N TYR A 33 -8.53 1.60 -2.91
CA TYR A 33 -8.63 0.26 -2.36
C TYR A 33 -8.42 0.30 -0.84
N ASN A 34 -9.35 -0.23 -0.06
CA ASN A 34 -9.18 -0.34 1.38
C ASN A 34 -8.34 -1.58 1.71
N MET A 35 -7.09 -1.37 2.13
CA MET A 35 -6.12 -2.45 2.37
C MET A 35 -6.47 -3.36 3.56
N LYS A 36 -7.47 -2.97 4.38
CA LYS A 36 -8.02 -3.79 5.47
C LYS A 36 -9.18 -4.70 5.01
N ASN A 37 -9.70 -4.51 3.80
CA ASN A 37 -10.64 -5.43 3.16
C ASN A 37 -9.85 -6.43 2.29
N GLU A 38 -10.19 -7.72 2.36
CA GLU A 38 -9.43 -8.79 1.71
C GLU A 38 -9.45 -8.70 0.18
N GLU A 39 -10.60 -8.39 -0.42
CA GLU A 39 -10.76 -8.29 -1.87
C GLU A 39 -10.01 -7.06 -2.41
N ASP A 40 -10.20 -5.91 -1.77
CA ASP A 40 -9.48 -4.68 -2.10
C ASP A 40 -7.97 -4.84 -1.94
N TYR A 41 -7.53 -5.54 -0.88
CA TYR A 41 -6.12 -5.83 -0.67
C TYR A 41 -5.52 -6.63 -1.82
N ILE A 42 -6.20 -7.67 -2.31
CA ILE A 42 -5.73 -8.48 -3.44
C ILE A 42 -5.61 -7.60 -4.69
N ASN A 43 -6.64 -6.80 -5.00
CA ASN A 43 -6.63 -5.91 -6.15
C ASN A 43 -5.51 -4.86 -6.06
N ALA A 44 -5.30 -4.30 -4.88
CA ALA A 44 -4.24 -3.34 -4.63
C ALA A 44 -2.83 -3.95 -4.77
N VAL A 45 -2.62 -5.19 -4.32
CA VAL A 45 -1.35 -5.89 -4.50
C VAL A 45 -1.07 -6.18 -5.98
N ILE A 46 -2.09 -6.59 -6.73
CA ILE A 46 -1.96 -6.76 -8.19
C ILE A 46 -1.54 -5.43 -8.83
N ARG A 47 -2.22 -4.34 -8.48
CA ARG A 47 -1.91 -3.00 -8.98
C ARG A 47 -0.49 -2.55 -8.63
N LEU A 48 -0.05 -2.81 -7.40
CA LEU A 48 1.32 -2.52 -6.94
C LEU A 48 2.39 -3.37 -7.64
N ALA A 49 2.05 -4.51 -8.23
CA ALA A 49 2.99 -5.36 -8.98
C ALA A 49 3.10 -4.98 -10.46
N GLU A 50 2.13 -4.23 -11.00
CA GLU A 50 2.10 -3.80 -12.40
C GLU A 50 3.22 -2.80 -12.73
N THR A 51 3.61 -2.74 -14.01
CA THR A 51 4.78 -1.96 -14.47
C THR A 51 4.49 -0.48 -14.70
N ASP A 52 3.22 -0.09 -14.80
CA ASP A 52 2.77 1.30 -15.02
C ASP A 52 2.36 2.00 -13.71
N ALA A 53 2.97 1.63 -12.58
CA ALA A 53 2.56 2.00 -11.21
C ALA A 53 2.99 3.42 -10.75
N ASP A 54 3.28 4.32 -11.70
CA ASP A 54 3.98 5.59 -11.45
C ASP A 54 3.13 6.64 -10.69
N GLN A 55 1.87 6.33 -10.37
CA GLN A 55 0.94 7.25 -9.70
C GLN A 55 0.20 6.64 -8.52
N LEU A 56 0.76 5.60 -7.90
CA LEU A 56 0.20 5.02 -6.68
C LEU A 56 0.69 5.75 -5.43
N GLY A 57 -0.21 6.00 -4.48
CA GLY A 57 0.05 6.57 -3.16
C GLY A 57 -0.65 5.79 -2.04
N ILE A 58 -0.15 5.90 -0.81
CA ILE A 58 -0.81 5.37 0.38
C ILE A 58 -1.40 6.53 1.18
N PHE A 59 -2.64 6.35 1.63
CA PHE A 59 -3.31 7.28 2.53
C PHE A 59 -3.67 6.59 3.85
N THR A 60 -3.35 7.26 4.95
CA THR A 60 -3.63 6.83 6.31
C THR A 60 -4.32 7.96 7.07
N THR A 61 -5.20 7.62 8.01
CA THR A 61 -5.98 8.61 8.78
C THR A 61 -5.34 9.00 10.11
N SER A 62 -4.22 8.39 10.50
CA SER A 62 -3.54 8.69 11.76
C SER A 62 -2.04 8.88 11.57
N ARG A 63 -1.44 9.73 12.42
CA ARG A 63 0.02 9.93 12.44
C ARG A 63 0.80 8.68 12.83
N HIS A 64 0.17 7.75 13.56
CA HIS A 64 0.81 6.49 13.91
C HIS A 64 0.92 5.61 12.67
N ASP A 65 -0.20 5.39 11.98
CA ASP A 65 -0.26 4.58 10.76
C ASP A 65 0.62 5.18 9.64
N GLU A 66 0.65 6.51 9.53
CA GLU A 66 1.56 7.23 8.61
C GLU A 66 3.03 6.87 8.88
N ARG A 67 3.46 6.86 10.16
CA ARG A 67 4.83 6.49 10.55
C ARG A 67 5.16 5.03 10.28
N VAL A 68 4.17 4.13 10.41
CA VAL A 68 4.33 2.70 10.09
C VAL A 68 4.48 2.51 8.58
N MET A 69 3.66 3.19 7.79
CA MET A 69 3.63 3.00 6.33
C MET A 69 4.74 3.74 5.58
N MET A 70 5.19 4.91 6.07
CA MET A 70 6.13 5.77 5.34
C MET A 70 7.44 5.08 4.93
N PRO A 71 8.15 4.33 5.80
CA PRO A 71 9.38 3.64 5.40
C PRO A 71 9.15 2.59 4.31
N ILE A 72 8.00 1.91 4.34
CA ILE A 72 7.64 0.94 3.31
C ILE A 72 7.34 1.65 1.99
N CYS A 73 6.61 2.77 2.03
CA CYS A 73 6.30 3.56 0.85
C CYS A 73 7.57 4.10 0.16
N GLU A 74 8.52 4.61 0.94
CA GLU A 74 9.83 5.06 0.43
C GLU A 74 10.60 3.91 -0.22
N LYS A 75 10.62 2.73 0.41
CA LYS A 75 11.25 1.52 -0.15
C LYS A 75 10.63 1.11 -1.48
N LEU A 76 9.30 1.11 -1.58
CA LEU A 76 8.59 0.72 -2.80
C LEU A 76 8.62 1.81 -3.89
N ALA A 77 8.94 3.05 -3.55
CA ALA A 77 9.07 4.15 -4.51
C ALA A 77 10.45 4.20 -5.21
N ALA A 78 11.48 3.61 -4.60
CA ALA A 78 12.80 3.41 -5.21
C ALA A 78 12.76 2.32 -6.29
#